data_AF-A0A562I2Y9-F1
#
_entry.id   AF-A0A562I2Y9-F1
#
_cell.length_a   1.000
_cell.length_b   1.000
_cell.length_c   1.000
_cell.angle_alpha   90.00
_cell.angle_beta   90.00
_cell.angle_gamma   90.00
#
_symmetry.space_group_name_H-M   'P 1'
#
loop_
_entity.id
_entity.type
_entity.pdbx_description
1 polymer ?
#
loop_
_entity_poly.entity_id
_entity_poly.type
_entity_poly.pdbx_seq_one_letter_code
_entity_poly.pdbx_strand_id
1 'polypeptide(L)'
;MAPAEFLVTRVVEVGVHGLDLAAALGREPWLTPAAAEVTGGRGVPAGLGWDGSTLVAEATGRAPLTGRKRAVLAAAGVRWLAFAAG
;
A
#
# COMPACT_ATOMS: atom_id res chain seq x y z
N MET A 1 22.15 2.11 10.78
CA MET A 1 21.18 1.69 9.74
C MET A 1 21.94 0.94 8.68
N ALA A 2 21.56 -0.29 8.38
CA ALA A 2 22.14 -1.04 7.28
C ALA A 2 21.71 -0.43 5.93
N PRO A 3 22.54 -0.54 4.86
CA PRO A 3 22.17 0.00 3.54
C PRO A 3 20.80 -0.46 3.02
N ALA A 4 20.40 -1.70 3.32
CA ALA A 4 19.10 -2.24 2.95
C ALA A 4 17.94 -1.50 3.64
N GLU A 5 18.06 -1.19 4.93
CA GLU A 5 17.02 -0.47 5.70
C GLU A 5 16.84 0.96 5.19
N PHE A 6 17.95 1.61 4.82
CA PHE A 6 17.92 2.93 4.20
C PHE A 6 17.15 2.90 2.87
N LEU A 7 17.45 1.92 2.01
CA LEU A 7 16.78 1.78 0.72
C LEU A 7 15.29 1.50 0.86
N VAL A 8 14.89 0.60 1.78
CA VAL A 8 13.47 0.34 2.07
C VAL A 8 12.77 1.63 2.49
N THR A 9 13.37 2.38 3.41
CA THR A 9 12.82 3.67 3.86
C THR A 9 12.64 4.64 2.69
N ARG A 10 13.64 4.78 1.81
CA ARG A 10 13.54 5.66 0.64
C ARG A 10 12.45 5.23 -0.34
N VAL A 11 12.30 3.92 -0.58
CA VAL A 11 11.25 3.40 -1.47
C VAL A 11 9.86 3.67 -0.88
N VAL A 12 9.67 3.41 0.41
CA VAL A 12 8.41 3.68 1.11
C VAL A 12 8.05 5.16 1.04
N GLU A 13 8.99 6.05 1.40
CA GLU A 13 8.74 7.50 1.39
C GLU A 13 8.41 8.03 -0.01
N VAL A 14 9.22 7.68 -1.02
CA VAL A 14 8.97 8.11 -2.40
C VAL A 14 7.65 7.55 -2.91
N GLY A 15 7.32 6.29 -2.60
CA GLY A 15 6.09 5.67 -3.04
C GLY A 15 4.87 6.36 -2.44
N VAL A 16 4.86 6.54 -1.12
CA VAL A 16 3.75 7.17 -0.39
C VAL A 16 3.56 8.63 -0.79
N HIS A 17 4.64 9.42 -0.85
CA HIS A 17 4.55 10.82 -1.28
C HIS A 17 4.25 10.96 -2.78
N GLY A 18 4.65 9.97 -3.59
CA GLY A 18 4.24 9.88 -4.99
C GLY A 18 2.72 9.76 -5.14
N LEU A 19 2.06 8.96 -4.29
CA LEU A 19 0.59 8.90 -4.25
C LEU A 19 -0.03 10.25 -3.88
N ASP A 20 0.54 10.94 -2.89
CA ASP A 20 0.08 12.27 -2.46
C ASP A 20 0.16 13.30 -3.60
N LEU A 21 1.30 13.32 -4.32
CA LEU A 21 1.51 14.20 -5.46
C LEU A 21 0.55 13.87 -6.60
N ALA A 22 0.34 12.59 -6.91
CA ALA A 22 -0.59 12.17 -7.94
C ALA A 22 -2.01 12.67 -7.64
N ALA A 23 -2.48 12.49 -6.41
CA ALA A 23 -3.78 12.98 -5.96
C ALA A 23 -3.88 14.51 -6.05
N ALA A 24 -2.88 15.23 -5.56
CA ALA A 24 -2.84 16.69 -5.61
C ALA A 24 -2.85 17.26 -7.03
N LEU A 25 -2.25 16.53 -7.99
CA LEU A 25 -2.18 16.91 -9.39
C LEU A 25 -3.36 16.39 -10.23
N GLY A 26 -4.30 15.62 -9.63
CA GLY A 26 -5.39 14.97 -10.36
C GLY A 26 -4.89 13.95 -11.39
N ARG A 27 -3.81 13.23 -11.08
CA ARG A 27 -3.17 12.22 -11.94
C ARG A 27 -3.37 10.84 -11.34
N GLU A 28 -3.44 9.84 -12.22
CA GLU A 28 -3.43 8.43 -11.80
C GLU A 28 -2.14 8.12 -11.01
N PRO A 29 -2.22 7.50 -9.83
CA PRO A 29 -1.03 7.19 -9.04
C PRO A 29 -0.12 6.17 -9.71
N TRP A 30 1.19 6.38 -9.62
CA TRP A 30 2.19 5.51 -10.23
C TRP A 30 3.12 4.91 -9.18
N LEU A 31 3.17 3.58 -9.15
CA LEU A 31 4.23 2.81 -8.48
C LEU A 31 4.72 1.74 -9.44
N THR A 32 6.03 1.50 -9.45
CA THR A 32 6.56 0.30 -10.10
C THR A 32 6.12 -0.93 -9.30
N PRO A 33 5.95 -2.11 -9.92
CA PRO A 33 5.60 -3.32 -9.20
C PRO A 33 6.52 -3.60 -8.00
N ALA A 34 7.84 -3.43 -8.18
CA ALA A 34 8.82 -3.62 -7.10
C ALA A 34 8.65 -2.61 -5.94
N ALA A 35 8.37 -1.33 -6.24
CA ALA A 35 8.12 -0.33 -5.20
C ALA A 35 6.83 -0.63 -4.43
N ALA A 36 5.79 -1.10 -5.10
CA ALA A 36 4.55 -1.50 -4.47
C ALA A 36 4.71 -2.71 -3.53
N GLU A 37 5.51 -3.70 -3.90
CA GLU A 37 5.82 -4.85 -3.03
C GLU A 37 6.54 -4.43 -1.73
N VAL A 38 7.50 -3.52 -1.85
CA VAL A 38 8.24 -2.99 -0.69
C VAL A 38 7.35 -2.11 0.20
N THR A 39 6.46 -1.32 -0.41
CA THR A 39 5.65 -0.32 0.31
C THR A 39 4.35 -0.88 0.89
N GLY A 40 3.69 -1.80 0.19
CA GLY A 40 2.40 -2.39 0.60
C GLY A 40 2.52 -3.57 1.56
N GLY A 41 3.74 -4.07 1.79
CA GLY A 41 4.01 -5.22 2.63
C GLY A 41 3.70 -6.57 1.95
N ARG A 42 4.29 -7.65 2.48
CA ARG A 42 4.03 -9.02 2.01
C ARG A 42 2.76 -9.57 2.65
N GLY A 43 1.98 -10.36 1.91
CA GLY A 43 0.87 -11.15 2.47
C GLY A 43 -0.54 -10.76 2.00
N VAL A 44 -0.68 -9.96 0.95
CA VAL A 44 -1.99 -9.66 0.36
C VAL A 44 -2.46 -10.86 -0.46
N PRO A 45 -3.66 -11.41 -0.20
CA PRO A 45 -4.19 -12.52 -0.98
C PRO A 45 -4.28 -12.16 -2.46
N ALA A 46 -3.68 -12.98 -3.33
CA ALA A 46 -3.72 -12.79 -4.79
C ALA A 46 -5.16 -12.65 -5.33
N GLY A 47 -6.14 -13.25 -4.65
CA GLY A 47 -7.56 -13.18 -5.00
C GLY A 47 -8.24 -11.81 -4.80
N LEU A 48 -7.55 -10.80 -4.27
CA LEU A 48 -8.09 -9.44 -4.13
C LEU A 48 -7.97 -8.60 -5.41
N GLY A 49 -7.10 -9.00 -6.34
CA GLY A 49 -6.92 -8.32 -7.62
C GLY A 49 -6.48 -6.85 -7.51
N TRP A 50 -5.87 -6.45 -6.39
CA TRP A 50 -5.36 -5.10 -6.23
C TRP A 50 -4.11 -4.91 -7.07
N ASP A 51 -4.08 -3.81 -7.83
CA ASP A 51 -2.81 -3.27 -8.28
C ASP A 51 -2.02 -2.72 -7.06
N GLY A 52 -0.71 -2.60 -7.26
CA GLY A 52 0.20 -2.17 -6.21
C GLY A 52 -0.10 -0.79 -5.63
N SER A 53 -0.62 0.15 -6.44
CA SER A 53 -0.96 1.50 -5.98
C SER A 53 -2.21 1.47 -5.10
N THR A 54 -3.23 0.71 -5.49
CA THR A 54 -4.46 0.50 -4.70
C THR A 54 -4.13 -0.09 -3.33
N LEU A 55 -3.25 -1.10 -3.29
CA LEU A 55 -2.79 -1.71 -2.06
C LEU A 55 -2.16 -0.68 -1.11
N VAL A 56 -1.21 0.12 -1.61
CA VAL A 56 -0.50 1.11 -0.79
C VAL A 56 -1.43 2.23 -0.33
N ALA A 57 -2.36 2.67 -1.18
CA ALA A 57 -3.34 3.68 -0.81
C ALA A 57 -4.24 3.21 0.34
N GLU A 58 -4.74 1.97 0.30
CA GLU A 58 -5.55 1.41 1.38
C GLU A 58 -4.75 1.13 2.65
N ALA A 59 -3.52 0.62 2.51
CA ALA A 59 -2.66 0.30 3.66
C ALA A 59 -2.23 1.55 4.45
N THR A 60 -2.11 2.67 3.73
CA THR A 60 -1.73 3.96 4.31
C THR A 60 -2.94 4.87 4.60
N GLY A 61 -4.16 4.37 4.43
CA GLY A 61 -5.40 5.08 4.76
C GLY A 61 -5.82 6.21 3.81
N ARG A 62 -5.14 6.33 2.67
CA ARG A 62 -5.49 7.27 1.59
C ARG A 62 -6.71 6.83 0.80
N ALA A 63 -7.01 5.53 0.83
CA ALA A 63 -8.22 4.95 0.26
C ALA A 63 -8.95 4.10 1.32
N PRO A 64 -10.29 4.10 1.33
CA PRO A 64 -11.05 3.32 2.28
C PRO A 64 -11.00 1.83 1.92
N LEU A 65 -10.59 1.00 2.87
CA LEU A 65 -10.75 -0.44 2.76
C LEU A 65 -12.25 -0.79 2.84
N THR A 66 -12.81 -1.46 1.84
CA THR A 66 -14.25 -1.79 1.83
C THR A 66 -14.59 -2.97 2.75
N GLY A 67 -15.87 -3.13 3.12
CA GLY A 67 -16.33 -4.25 3.94
C GLY A 67 -16.05 -5.62 3.31
N ARG A 68 -16.23 -5.75 1.99
CA ARG A 68 -15.90 -6.98 1.23
C ARG A 68 -14.41 -7.30 1.32
N LYS A 69 -13.55 -6.29 1.13
CA LYS A 69 -12.09 -6.43 1.20
C LYS A 69 -11.63 -6.83 2.61
N ARG A 70 -12.21 -6.24 3.66
CA ARG A 70 -11.99 -6.65 5.06
C ARG A 70 -12.33 -8.12 5.29
N ALA A 71 -13.46 -8.59 4.80
CA ALA A 71 -13.88 -9.99 4.97
C ALA A 71 -12.90 -10.98 4.31
N VAL A 72 -12.39 -10.65 3.12
CA VAL A 72 -11.38 -11.47 2.43
C VAL A 72 -10.07 -11.52 3.21
N LEU A 73 -9.58 -10.38 3.71
CA LEU A 73 -8.38 -10.34 4.54
C LEU A 73 -8.53 -11.14 5.83
N ALA A 74 -9.68 -11.03 6.50
CA ALA A 74 -9.98 -11.80 7.70
C ALA A 74 -10.02 -13.31 7.43
N ALA A 75 -10.66 -13.74 6.34
CA ALA A 75 -10.69 -15.14 5.93
C ALA A 75 -9.30 -15.70 5.58
N ALA A 76 -8.40 -14.85 5.10
CA ALA A 76 -7.01 -15.19 4.82
C ALA A 76 -6.09 -15.13 6.06
N GLY A 77 -6.63 -14.81 7.25
CA GLY A 77 -5.84 -14.65 8.47
C GLY A 77 -4.90 -13.44 8.46
N VAL A 78 -5.12 -12.49 7.53
CA VAL A 78 -4.29 -11.29 7.39
C VAL A 78 -4.76 -10.23 8.37
N ARG A 79 -3.91 -9.92 9.36
CA ARG A 79 -4.15 -8.79 10.26
C ARG A 79 -3.76 -7.49 9.56
N TRP A 80 -4.75 -6.73 9.13
CA TRP A 80 -4.55 -5.42 8.52
C TRP A 80 -4.16 -4.39 9.57
N LEU A 81 -2.92 -3.90 9.49
CA LEU A 81 -2.42 -2.80 10.32
C LEU A 81 -2.37 -1.56 9.42
N ALA A 82 -3.46 -0.80 9.39
CA ALA A 82 -3.49 0.46 8.67
C ALA A 82 -2.82 1.55 9.53
N PHE A 83 -2.08 2.45 8.87
CA PHE A 83 -1.46 3.61 9.55
C PHE A 83 -2.44 4.78 9.77
N ALA A 84 -3.66 4.70 9.26
CA ALA A 84 -4.71 5.67 9.53
C ALA A 84 -5.64 5.16 10.64
N ALA A 85 -5.95 6.04 11.60
CA ALA A 85 -6.88 5.77 12.68
C ALA A 85 -8.23 5.30 12.11
N GLY A 86 -8.75 4.20 12.68
CA GLY A 86 -9.99 3.56 12.25
C GLY A 86 -11.25 4.39 12.48
#